data_AF-A0A6A8UF01-F1
#
_entry.id   AF-A0A6A8UF01-F1
#
_cell.length_a   1.000
_cell.length_b   1.000
_cell.length_c   1.000
_cell.angle_alpha   90.00
_cell.angle_beta   90.00
_cell.angle_gamma   90.00
#
_symmetry.space_group_name_H-M   'P 1'
#
loop_
_entity.id
_entity.type
_entity.pdbx_description
1 polymer ?
#
loop_
_entity_poly.entity_id
_entity_poly.type
_entity_poly.pdbx_seq_one_letter_code
_entity_poly.pdbx_strand_id
1 'polypeptide(L)'
;MMSLKLPNYPREFIDAYVKLMTIQYIKRTIRESILDFIKDEYKSDLKQTFGTDNDLLINNLIIEHYSKEDYYSKIIGYAKNREQDLKKVIEEIVGKENEHLQKKVREGEFPNYKEEDWYKSFVLIVDKFVAERNIKGDTCELNNERKKLLDYIKKKKYILDFIKNEYKRYLKRTFGTASDSLIDKLIIEHYFKEDYYFKITEYKKKQGQDIENYIKEIIGTKNKHLLKNVREGKFSDYKQEEWYEGFVLFVDKLITERSRNIKELICELKSEEITNLVDYLSELILIHPKTMETYINGQNKKNPGSFERLKRLYNLTQDIELENKKEKINTFIVKNFINPYNKGLLVCPYCNRNYINDREPFLGAEMDHFYSKDKYPMFAVSLYNFIPSCSTCNHIKNIQDLKNNPFLKENNSDIKFDLIKDKDEGYKIKLICESIDDEEKENFKNDIYDVLKLDKAYQVHSIDIEEMVNREEEYGREQRKLLKSIFSETEGELNKKIDALIYGDIIFKSEDELINISLGKLKKDAYEKIKDWKNLDSNLLK
;
A
#
# COMPACT_ATOMS: atom_id res chain seq x y z
N MET A 1 -20.38 -9.55 22.08
CA MET A 1 -19.22 -9.20 21.23
C MET A 1 -18.44 -10.47 20.94
N MET A 2 -17.73 -10.52 19.81
CA MET A 2 -16.91 -11.65 19.39
C MET A 2 -15.42 -11.34 19.57
N SER A 3 -14.68 -12.24 20.22
CA SER A 3 -13.22 -12.31 20.27
C SER A 3 -12.60 -12.33 18.88
N LEU A 4 -11.50 -11.61 18.72
CA LEU A 4 -10.69 -11.55 17.53
C LEU A 4 -9.30 -12.06 17.85
N LYS A 5 -8.76 -12.91 16.97
CA LYS A 5 -7.32 -13.19 16.98
C LYS A 5 -6.59 -11.93 16.53
N LEU A 6 -5.42 -11.69 17.12
CA LEU A 6 -4.55 -10.60 16.69
C LEU A 6 -4.14 -10.81 15.22
N PRO A 7 -4.35 -9.81 14.34
CA PRO A 7 -3.90 -9.90 12.96
C PRO A 7 -2.37 -10.04 12.91
N ASN A 8 -1.87 -11.00 12.13
CA ASN A 8 -0.44 -11.15 11.89
C ASN A 8 -0.05 -10.36 10.63
N TYR A 9 0.23 -9.07 10.81
CA TYR A 9 0.61 -8.20 9.69
C TYR A 9 1.99 -8.57 9.12
N PRO A 10 2.14 -8.68 7.79
CA PRO A 10 3.44 -8.87 7.17
C PRO A 10 4.41 -7.74 7.53
N ARG A 11 5.69 -8.08 7.72
CA ARG A 11 6.74 -7.11 8.05
C ARG A 11 6.80 -5.96 7.06
N GLU A 12 6.64 -6.24 5.77
CA GLU A 12 6.62 -5.21 4.72
C GLU A 12 5.51 -4.18 4.94
N PHE A 13 4.30 -4.61 5.31
CA PHE A 13 3.20 -3.70 5.60
C PHE A 13 3.50 -2.86 6.85
N ILE A 14 4.05 -3.48 7.89
CA ILE A 14 4.46 -2.78 9.11
C ILE A 14 5.49 -1.70 8.76
N ASP A 15 6.57 -2.06 8.06
CA ASP A 15 7.65 -1.14 7.68
C ASP A 15 7.10 0.02 6.82
N ALA A 16 6.24 -0.28 5.84
CA ALA A 16 5.60 0.74 5.01
C ALA A 16 4.67 1.67 5.82
N TYR A 17 3.89 1.12 6.76
CA TYR A 17 2.97 1.90 7.59
C TYR A 17 3.73 2.78 8.59
N VAL A 18 4.77 2.25 9.23
CA VAL A 18 5.67 3.01 10.12
C VAL A 18 6.35 4.14 9.36
N LYS A 19 6.90 3.86 8.17
CA LYS A 19 7.50 4.87 7.29
C LYS A 19 6.49 5.97 6.95
N LEU A 20 5.28 5.59 6.56
CA LEU A 20 4.21 6.53 6.24
C LEU A 20 3.83 7.42 7.43
N MET A 21 3.61 6.83 8.61
CA MET A 21 3.28 7.57 9.83
C MET A 21 4.40 8.51 10.25
N THR A 22 5.67 8.07 10.13
CA THR A 22 6.85 8.89 10.40
C THR A 22 6.91 10.10 9.47
N ILE A 23 6.75 9.89 8.15
CA ILE A 23 6.76 10.99 7.17
C ILE A 23 5.63 11.98 7.45
N GLN A 24 4.42 11.50 7.77
CA GLN A 24 3.29 12.36 8.10
C GLN A 24 3.55 13.16 9.40
N TYR A 25 4.21 12.54 10.37
CA TYR A 25 4.60 13.22 11.61
C TYR A 25 5.63 14.32 11.36
N ILE A 26 6.66 14.03 10.57
CA ILE A 26 7.70 14.98 10.17
C ILE A 26 7.10 16.17 9.44
N LYS A 27 6.28 15.93 8.40
CA LYS A 27 5.62 16.99 7.61
C LYS A 27 4.77 17.93 8.45
N ARG A 28 4.19 17.44 9.55
CA ARG A 28 3.37 18.25 10.47
C ARG A 28 4.20 18.93 11.57
N THR A 29 5.41 18.44 11.82
CA THR A 29 6.30 18.95 12.85
C THR A 29 7.17 20.09 12.33
N ILE A 30 7.68 19.97 11.10
CA ILE A 30 8.46 21.01 10.45
C ILE A 30 7.53 22.17 10.08
N ARG A 31 7.86 23.37 10.59
CA ARG A 31 7.16 24.63 10.31
C ARG A 31 8.14 25.61 9.67
N GLU A 32 7.62 26.67 9.07
CA GLU A 32 8.43 27.75 8.46
C GLU A 32 9.55 28.22 9.38
N SER A 33 9.26 28.46 10.66
CA SER A 33 10.29 28.88 11.63
C SER A 33 11.47 27.91 11.76
N ILE A 34 11.24 26.60 11.66
CA ILE A 34 12.32 25.59 11.73
C ILE A 34 13.13 25.63 10.44
N LEU A 35 12.46 25.78 9.29
CA LEU A 35 13.10 25.89 8.00
C LEU A 35 13.99 27.13 7.93
N ASP A 36 13.54 28.25 8.52
CA ASP A 36 14.32 29.48 8.60
C ASP A 36 15.60 29.28 9.42
N PHE A 37 15.54 28.62 10.58
CA PHE A 37 16.75 28.28 11.35
C PHE A 37 17.72 27.40 10.55
N ILE A 38 17.21 26.37 9.86
CA ILE A 38 18.04 25.51 9.02
C ILE A 38 18.70 26.30 7.90
N LYS A 39 17.97 27.21 7.25
CA LYS A 39 18.54 28.09 6.22
C LYS A 39 19.62 28.99 6.80
N ASP A 40 19.41 29.58 7.97
CA ASP A 40 20.41 30.46 8.57
C ASP A 40 21.74 29.73 8.84
N GLU A 41 21.68 28.45 9.20
CA GLU A 41 22.86 27.65 9.53
C GLU A 41 23.51 26.96 8.31
N TYR A 42 22.73 26.40 7.38
CA TYR A 42 23.22 25.52 6.30
C TYR A 42 23.06 26.08 4.88
N LYS A 43 22.65 27.35 4.71
CA LYS A 43 22.38 27.93 3.39
C LYS A 43 23.55 27.90 2.42
N SER A 44 24.77 28.11 2.91
CA SER A 44 25.96 28.06 2.05
C SER A 44 26.12 26.67 1.43
N ASP A 45 26.07 25.64 2.27
CA ASP A 45 26.24 24.24 1.87
C ASP A 45 25.10 23.77 0.96
N LEU A 46 23.85 24.09 1.32
CA LEU A 46 22.68 23.78 0.49
C LEU A 46 22.78 24.40 -0.90
N LYS A 47 23.20 25.66 -1.00
CA LYS A 47 23.38 26.34 -2.29
C LYS A 47 24.58 25.79 -3.07
N GLN A 48 25.66 25.42 -2.40
CA GLN A 48 26.82 24.82 -3.04
C GLN A 48 26.46 23.47 -3.69
N THR A 49 25.74 22.63 -2.95
CA THR A 49 25.40 21.26 -3.35
C THR A 49 24.21 21.19 -4.31
N PHE A 50 23.10 21.86 -3.98
CA PHE A 50 21.84 21.77 -4.73
C PHE A 50 21.53 23.02 -5.57
N GLY A 51 22.33 24.08 -5.45
CA GLY A 51 22.09 25.37 -6.11
C GLY A 51 20.97 26.20 -5.48
N THR A 52 20.31 25.70 -4.43
CA THR A 52 19.16 26.34 -3.77
C THR A 52 19.06 25.92 -2.31
N ASP A 53 18.37 26.72 -1.51
CA ASP A 53 18.06 26.52 -0.08
C ASP A 53 16.53 26.58 0.16
N ASN A 54 15.74 26.10 -0.81
CA ASN A 54 14.29 26.25 -0.73
C ASN A 54 13.67 25.28 0.29
N ASP A 55 12.46 25.61 0.75
CA ASP A 55 11.77 24.83 1.78
C ASP A 55 11.50 23.39 1.37
N LEU A 56 11.20 23.16 0.09
CA LEU A 56 10.88 21.83 -0.40
C LEU A 56 12.11 20.91 -0.39
N LEU A 57 13.29 21.43 -0.74
CA LEU A 57 14.57 20.73 -0.62
C LEU A 57 14.82 20.32 0.81
N ILE A 58 14.78 21.28 1.73
CA ILE A 58 15.07 21.02 3.15
C ILE A 58 14.10 19.98 3.70
N ASN A 59 12.80 20.13 3.45
CA ASN A 59 11.79 19.15 3.85
C ASN A 59 12.08 17.75 3.28
N ASN A 60 12.47 17.68 2.01
CA ASN A 60 12.74 16.41 1.35
C ASN A 60 14.02 15.74 1.89
N LEU A 61 15.07 16.49 2.23
CA LEU A 61 16.26 15.96 2.90
C LEU A 61 15.94 15.41 4.30
N ILE A 62 15.08 16.10 5.05
CA ILE A 62 14.63 15.57 6.36
C ILE A 62 13.81 14.29 6.16
N ILE A 63 12.92 14.27 5.17
CA ILE A 63 12.15 13.07 4.82
C ILE A 63 13.09 11.93 4.40
N GLU A 64 14.12 12.20 3.59
CA GLU A 64 15.12 11.21 3.16
C GLU A 64 15.74 10.51 4.36
N HIS A 65 16.21 11.29 5.35
CA HIS A 65 16.80 10.78 6.59
C HIS A 65 15.87 9.82 7.33
N TYR A 66 14.65 10.27 7.66
CA TYR A 66 13.70 9.45 8.43
C TYR A 66 13.09 8.29 7.65
N SER A 67 13.04 8.39 6.32
CA SER A 67 12.55 7.33 5.45
C SER A 67 13.61 6.30 5.10
N LYS A 68 14.87 6.52 5.53
CA LYS A 68 16.06 5.73 5.21
C LYS A 68 16.26 5.56 3.69
N GLU A 69 15.80 6.54 2.93
CA GLU A 69 16.03 6.56 1.49
C GLU A 69 17.40 7.14 1.15
N ASP A 70 17.84 6.89 -0.08
CA ASP A 70 19.08 7.42 -0.62
C ASP A 70 18.79 8.14 -1.93
N TYR A 71 18.54 9.45 -1.83
CA TYR A 71 18.19 10.28 -2.96
C TYR A 71 19.38 10.48 -3.89
N TYR A 72 20.59 10.56 -3.34
CA TYR A 72 21.82 10.61 -4.13
C TYR A 72 21.93 9.37 -5.03
N SER A 73 21.86 8.17 -4.46
CA SER A 73 21.94 6.92 -5.23
C SER A 73 20.79 6.79 -6.23
N LYS A 74 19.56 7.19 -5.85
CA LYS A 74 18.40 7.21 -6.76
C LYS A 74 18.63 8.13 -7.97
N ILE A 75 19.18 9.33 -7.77
CA ILE A 75 19.42 10.31 -8.82
C ILE A 75 20.56 9.87 -9.74
N ILE A 76 21.69 9.47 -9.16
CA ILE A 76 22.84 9.01 -9.92
C ILE A 76 22.50 7.72 -10.70
N GLY A 77 21.77 6.79 -10.07
CA GLY A 77 21.28 5.58 -10.73
C GLY A 77 20.37 5.90 -11.92
N TYR A 78 19.41 6.83 -11.74
CA TYR A 78 18.53 7.27 -12.82
C TYR A 78 19.30 7.95 -13.96
N ALA A 79 20.23 8.84 -13.63
CA ALA A 79 21.06 9.53 -14.63
C ALA A 79 21.93 8.55 -15.44
N LYS A 80 22.56 7.57 -14.77
CA LYS A 80 23.36 6.52 -15.42
C LYS A 80 22.53 5.65 -16.35
N ASN A 81 21.33 5.24 -15.94
CA ASN A 81 20.43 4.46 -16.80
C ASN A 81 20.07 5.21 -18.08
N ARG A 82 19.78 6.51 -17.97
CA ARG A 82 19.47 7.36 -19.13
C ARG A 82 20.67 7.57 -20.04
N GLU A 83 21.89 7.63 -19.48
CA GLU A 83 23.11 7.65 -20.27
C GLU A 83 23.29 6.35 -21.05
N GLN A 84 23.02 5.19 -20.44
CA GLN A 84 23.07 3.90 -21.12
C GLN A 84 22.04 3.81 -22.26
N ASP A 85 20.85 4.35 -22.08
CA ASP A 85 19.84 4.43 -23.14
C ASP A 85 20.28 5.35 -24.29
N LEU A 86 20.96 6.47 -24.00
CA LEU A 86 21.55 7.32 -25.04
C LEU A 86 22.62 6.56 -25.85
N LYS A 87 23.45 5.74 -25.17
CA LYS A 87 24.43 4.89 -25.86
C LYS A 87 23.76 3.94 -26.84
N LYS A 88 22.67 3.28 -26.44
CA LYS A 88 21.88 2.41 -27.33
C LYS A 88 21.31 3.17 -28.53
N VAL A 89 20.76 4.37 -28.33
CA VAL A 89 20.24 5.21 -29.44
C VAL A 89 21.36 5.56 -30.43
N ILE A 90 22.56 5.88 -29.94
CA ILE A 90 23.72 6.18 -30.78
C ILE A 90 24.21 4.92 -31.51
N GLU A 91 24.24 3.77 -30.83
CA GLU A 91 24.59 2.48 -31.42
C GLU A 91 23.63 2.08 -32.53
N GLU A 92 22.32 2.31 -32.38
CA GLU A 92 21.33 2.06 -33.44
C GLU A 92 21.62 2.86 -34.72
N ILE A 93 22.19 4.06 -34.58
CA ILE A 93 22.47 5.00 -35.67
C ILE A 93 23.82 4.72 -36.32
N VAL A 94 24.85 4.44 -35.52
CA VAL A 94 26.23 4.30 -36.00
C VAL A 94 26.66 2.83 -36.18
N GLY A 95 25.85 1.89 -35.69
CA GLY A 95 26.06 0.45 -35.76
C GLY A 95 27.04 -0.11 -34.72
N LYS A 96 27.59 0.74 -33.85
CA LYS A 96 28.53 0.37 -32.78
C LYS A 96 28.65 1.50 -31.75
N GLU A 97 29.28 1.20 -30.62
CA GLU A 97 29.58 2.19 -29.61
C GLU A 97 30.47 3.30 -30.19
N ASN A 98 30.13 4.55 -29.88
CA ASN A 98 30.80 5.73 -30.43
C ASN A 98 30.92 6.85 -29.40
N GLU A 99 31.98 6.79 -28.60
CA GLU A 99 32.27 7.78 -27.55
C GLU A 99 32.42 9.20 -28.08
N HIS A 100 32.94 9.36 -29.31
CA HIS A 100 33.11 10.67 -29.92
C HIS A 100 31.76 11.33 -30.21
N LEU A 101 30.82 10.59 -30.82
CA LEU A 101 29.47 11.09 -31.05
C LEU A 101 28.72 11.30 -29.73
N GLN A 102 28.87 10.41 -28.75
CA GLN A 102 28.31 10.61 -27.41
C GLN A 102 28.79 11.94 -26.81
N LYS A 103 30.10 12.24 -26.89
CA LYS A 103 30.68 13.49 -26.41
C LYS A 103 30.10 14.70 -27.12
N LYS A 104 30.05 14.69 -28.46
CA LYS A 104 29.44 15.78 -29.25
C LYS A 104 27.98 16.02 -28.91
N VAL A 105 27.22 14.93 -28.77
CA VAL A 105 25.81 15.01 -28.37
C VAL A 105 25.71 15.60 -26.97
N ARG A 106 26.56 15.21 -26.01
CA ARG A 106 26.60 15.82 -24.65
C ARG A 106 26.88 17.32 -24.70
N GLU A 107 27.91 17.74 -25.43
CA GLU A 107 28.37 19.12 -25.54
C GLU A 107 27.44 20.00 -26.41
N GLY A 108 26.47 19.40 -27.10
CA GLY A 108 25.58 20.14 -28.01
C GLY A 108 26.25 20.51 -29.34
N GLU A 109 27.36 19.85 -29.65
CA GLU A 109 28.19 20.05 -30.85
C GLU A 109 27.85 19.07 -31.97
N PHE A 110 26.75 18.32 -31.85
CA PHE A 110 26.26 17.48 -32.93
C PHE A 110 25.55 18.36 -33.98
N PRO A 111 26.13 18.55 -35.18
CA PRO A 111 25.61 19.50 -36.14
C PRO A 111 24.35 18.96 -36.83
N ASN A 112 23.48 19.86 -37.30
CA ASN A 112 22.42 19.50 -38.24
C ASN A 112 23.05 19.18 -39.61
N TYR A 113 23.64 17.99 -39.72
CA TYR A 113 24.43 17.60 -40.87
C TYR A 113 23.62 17.52 -42.17
N LYS A 114 22.28 17.41 -42.09
CA LYS A 114 21.40 17.43 -43.26
C LYS A 114 21.43 18.77 -44.00
N GLU A 115 21.76 19.85 -43.31
CA GLU A 115 21.90 21.18 -43.91
C GLU A 115 23.30 21.40 -44.53
N GLU A 116 24.28 20.55 -44.18
CA GLU A 116 25.66 20.67 -44.68
C GLU A 116 25.79 20.25 -46.15
N ASP A 117 26.63 20.96 -46.90
CA ASP A 117 26.84 20.73 -48.33
C ASP A 117 27.35 19.32 -48.66
N TRP A 118 28.16 18.73 -47.76
CA TRP A 118 28.67 17.37 -47.96
C TRP A 118 27.56 16.33 -47.92
N TYR A 119 26.52 16.51 -47.08
CA TYR A 119 25.42 15.56 -46.98
C TYR A 119 24.50 15.68 -48.19
N LYS A 120 24.22 16.92 -48.64
CA LYS A 120 23.49 17.17 -49.90
C LYS A 120 24.21 16.53 -51.09
N SER A 121 25.53 16.67 -51.17
CA SER A 121 26.37 16.01 -52.17
C SER A 121 26.33 14.48 -52.04
N PHE A 122 26.44 13.95 -50.82
CA PHE A 122 26.34 12.52 -50.53
C PHE A 122 25.03 11.93 -51.04
N VAL A 123 23.90 12.59 -50.76
CA VAL A 123 22.57 12.19 -51.25
C VAL A 123 22.52 12.14 -52.78
N LEU A 124 23.03 13.18 -53.47
CA LEU A 124 23.07 13.21 -54.94
C LEU A 124 23.91 12.06 -55.52
N ILE A 125 25.03 11.73 -54.89
CA ILE A 125 25.88 10.60 -55.32
C ILE A 125 25.16 9.26 -55.10
N VAL A 126 24.53 9.08 -53.94
CA VAL A 126 23.75 7.86 -53.64
C VAL A 126 22.61 7.71 -54.64
N ASP A 127 21.86 8.77 -54.93
CA ASP A 127 20.77 8.77 -55.91
C ASP A 127 21.28 8.49 -57.33
N LYS A 128 22.47 8.98 -57.70
CA LYS A 128 23.10 8.67 -59.00
C LYS A 128 23.44 7.18 -59.13
N PHE A 129 24.05 6.57 -58.11
CA PHE A 129 24.33 5.14 -58.11
C PHE A 129 23.07 4.27 -58.14
N VAL A 130 21.97 4.78 -57.58
CA VAL A 130 20.65 4.13 -57.65
C VAL A 130 20.02 4.31 -59.04
N ALA A 131 20.13 5.49 -59.65
CA ALA A 131 19.59 5.80 -60.98
C ALA A 131 20.31 5.08 -62.14
N GLU A 132 21.58 4.70 -61.97
CA GLU A 132 22.31 3.84 -62.91
C GLU A 132 21.69 2.43 -63.06
N ARG A 133 20.66 2.10 -62.26
CA ARG A 133 19.76 0.97 -62.49
C ARG A 133 18.48 1.39 -63.22
N ASN A 134 18.22 0.75 -64.37
CA ASN A 134 16.89 0.66 -64.98
C ASN A 134 15.92 -0.16 -64.09
N ILE A 135 15.44 0.38 -62.97
CA ILE A 135 14.27 -0.17 -62.27
C ILE A 135 13.03 0.47 -62.92
N LYS A 136 12.40 -0.25 -63.86
CA LYS A 136 11.06 0.05 -64.35
C LYS A 136 10.05 -0.65 -63.44
N GLY A 137 9.22 0.10 -62.72
CA GLY A 137 8.13 -0.44 -61.92
C GLY A 137 7.21 0.64 -61.37
N ASP A 138 5.92 0.53 -61.67
CA ASP A 138 4.85 1.43 -61.24
C ASP A 138 4.61 1.42 -59.73
N THR A 139 4.18 2.57 -59.21
CA THR A 139 3.86 2.82 -57.81
C THR A 139 2.70 1.97 -57.29
N CYS A 140 2.98 0.86 -56.59
CA CYS A 140 2.14 0.36 -55.49
C CYS A 140 2.82 -0.70 -54.59
N GLU A 141 4.12 -0.63 -54.31
CA GLU A 141 4.75 -1.43 -53.22
C GLU A 141 6.09 -0.82 -52.73
N LEU A 142 6.07 0.45 -52.32
CA LEU A 142 7.26 1.24 -51.99
C LEU A 142 8.20 0.60 -50.96
N ASN A 143 7.71 -0.18 -49.99
CA ASN A 143 8.56 -0.75 -48.94
C ASN A 143 9.31 -2.02 -49.39
N ASN A 144 8.73 -2.85 -50.27
CA ASN A 144 9.39 -4.06 -50.78
C ASN A 144 10.48 -3.73 -51.80
N GLU A 145 10.26 -2.72 -52.65
CA GLU A 145 11.28 -2.26 -53.60
C GLU A 145 12.44 -1.54 -52.92
N ARG A 146 12.17 -0.69 -51.90
CA ARG A 146 13.21 -0.07 -51.06
C ARG A 146 14.09 -1.11 -50.35
N LYS A 147 13.51 -2.23 -49.90
CA LYS A 147 14.25 -3.33 -49.27
C LYS A 147 15.14 -4.08 -50.25
N LYS A 148 14.65 -4.33 -51.48
CA LYS A 148 15.43 -4.90 -52.60
C LYS A 148 16.57 -3.98 -53.06
N LEU A 149 16.36 -2.65 -52.99
CA LEU A 149 17.36 -1.64 -53.29
C LEU A 149 18.46 -1.56 -52.21
N LEU A 150 18.07 -1.63 -50.94
CA LEU A 150 19.00 -1.71 -49.81
C LEU A 150 19.89 -2.96 -49.85
N ASP A 151 19.30 -4.12 -50.14
CA ASP A 151 20.06 -5.38 -50.29
C ASP A 151 21.05 -5.32 -51.45
N TYR A 152 20.80 -4.48 -52.46
CA TYR A 152 21.71 -4.25 -53.57
C TYR A 152 22.87 -3.34 -53.20
N ILE A 153 22.60 -2.22 -52.51
CA ILE A 153 23.64 -1.28 -52.06
C ILE A 153 24.60 -1.96 -51.08
N LYS A 154 24.06 -2.72 -50.11
CA LYS A 154 24.86 -3.50 -49.14
C LYS A 154 25.77 -4.55 -49.78
N LYS A 155 25.40 -5.09 -50.96
CA LYS A 155 26.19 -6.12 -51.66
C LYS A 155 27.34 -5.56 -52.50
N LYS A 156 27.45 -4.23 -52.65
CA LYS A 156 28.40 -3.60 -53.57
C LYS A 156 29.47 -2.83 -52.81
N LYS A 157 30.51 -3.56 -52.39
CA LYS A 157 31.69 -3.03 -51.69
C LYS A 157 32.30 -1.78 -52.35
N TYR A 158 32.26 -1.68 -53.68
CA TYR A 158 32.79 -0.50 -54.39
C TYR A 158 32.02 0.80 -54.11
N ILE A 159 30.70 0.76 -53.85
CA ILE A 159 29.90 1.96 -53.55
C ILE A 159 30.29 2.46 -52.16
N LEU A 160 30.36 1.54 -51.21
CA LEU A 160 30.81 1.82 -49.84
C LEU A 160 32.23 2.36 -49.84
N ASP A 161 33.16 1.74 -50.59
CA ASP A 161 34.55 2.19 -50.70
C ASP A 161 34.66 3.58 -51.34
N PHE A 162 33.87 3.87 -52.39
CA PHE A 162 33.82 5.19 -53.03
C PHE A 162 33.33 6.26 -52.05
N ILE A 163 32.15 6.05 -51.44
CA ILE A 163 31.57 6.98 -50.46
C ILE A 163 32.53 7.19 -49.28
N LYS A 164 33.13 6.10 -48.79
CA LYS A 164 34.05 6.15 -47.66
C LYS A 164 35.34 6.89 -48.00
N ASN A 165 35.83 6.84 -49.23
CA ASN A 165 37.00 7.60 -49.66
C ASN A 165 36.68 9.09 -49.81
N GLU A 166 35.56 9.41 -50.45
CA GLU A 166 35.15 10.79 -50.73
C GLU A 166 34.72 11.55 -49.46
N TYR A 167 33.87 10.92 -48.63
CA TYR A 167 33.25 11.57 -47.47
C TYR A 167 33.93 11.24 -46.14
N LYS A 168 35.07 10.54 -46.14
CA LYS A 168 35.76 10.07 -44.92
C LYS A 168 35.92 11.15 -43.86
N ARG A 169 36.39 12.31 -44.29
CA ARG A 169 36.71 13.45 -43.41
C ARG A 169 35.44 14.00 -42.78
N TYR A 170 34.37 14.15 -43.56
CA TYR A 170 33.08 14.67 -43.09
C TYR A 170 32.39 13.68 -42.14
N LEU A 171 32.34 12.39 -42.50
CA LEU A 171 31.76 11.34 -41.66
C LEU A 171 32.46 11.25 -40.30
N LYS A 172 33.80 11.25 -40.29
CA LYS A 172 34.58 11.28 -39.04
C LYS A 172 34.36 12.56 -38.25
N ARG A 173 34.24 13.71 -38.92
CA ARG A 173 33.96 14.99 -38.24
C ARG A 173 32.59 14.99 -37.58
N THR A 174 31.56 14.49 -38.25
CA THR A 174 30.17 14.57 -37.76
C THR A 174 29.85 13.46 -36.77
N PHE A 175 30.18 12.22 -37.11
CA PHE A 175 29.80 11.03 -36.36
C PHE A 175 30.97 10.36 -35.62
N GLY A 176 32.21 10.84 -35.75
CA GLY A 176 33.38 10.19 -35.15
C GLY A 176 33.84 8.91 -35.85
N THR A 177 33.11 8.45 -36.88
CA THR A 177 33.45 7.23 -37.62
C THR A 177 33.06 7.33 -39.09
N ALA A 178 33.63 6.46 -39.91
CA ALA A 178 33.28 6.28 -41.32
C ALA A 178 33.16 4.78 -41.61
N SER A 179 32.40 4.08 -40.75
CA SER A 179 32.14 2.65 -40.87
C SER A 179 31.15 2.39 -42.00
N ASP A 180 31.25 1.21 -42.59
CA ASP A 180 30.33 0.77 -43.63
C ASP A 180 28.89 0.72 -43.08
N SER A 181 28.73 0.34 -41.81
CA SER A 181 27.45 0.38 -41.10
C SER A 181 26.85 1.79 -40.97
N LEU A 182 27.65 2.82 -40.69
CA LEU A 182 27.17 4.20 -40.64
C LEU A 182 26.72 4.67 -42.03
N ILE A 183 27.50 4.35 -43.07
CA ILE A 183 27.16 4.70 -44.45
C ILE A 183 25.85 4.02 -44.84
N ASP A 184 25.70 2.72 -44.57
CA ASP A 184 24.46 1.98 -44.78
C ASP A 184 23.28 2.65 -44.07
N LYS A 185 23.48 3.10 -42.83
CA LYS A 185 22.46 3.79 -42.03
C LYS A 185 22.08 5.15 -42.62
N LEU A 186 23.02 5.96 -43.08
CA LEU A 186 22.72 7.24 -43.72
C LEU A 186 21.98 7.07 -45.07
N ILE A 187 22.28 5.99 -45.79
CA ILE A 187 21.54 5.62 -47.00
C ILE A 187 20.09 5.20 -46.63
N ILE A 188 19.94 4.37 -45.59
CA ILE A 188 18.61 4.01 -45.06
C ILE A 188 17.84 5.26 -44.65
N GLU A 189 18.49 6.17 -43.90
CA GLU A 189 17.90 7.42 -43.42
C GLU A 189 17.27 8.22 -44.56
N HIS A 190 18.03 8.41 -45.65
CA HIS A 190 17.56 9.12 -46.84
C HIS A 190 16.33 8.45 -47.48
N TYR A 191 16.39 7.15 -47.76
CA TYR A 191 15.31 6.45 -48.47
C TYR A 191 14.06 6.19 -47.64
N PHE A 192 14.20 6.06 -46.32
CA PHE A 192 13.08 5.86 -45.40
C PHE A 192 12.57 7.17 -44.80
N LYS A 193 13.16 8.32 -45.18
CA LYS A 193 12.85 9.64 -44.62
C LYS A 193 12.95 9.66 -43.08
N GLU A 194 13.90 8.91 -42.54
CA GLU A 194 14.23 9.00 -41.12
C GLU A 194 15.07 10.27 -40.87
N ASP A 195 15.20 10.65 -39.61
CA ASP A 195 16.03 11.79 -39.22
C ASP A 195 16.78 11.47 -37.94
N TYR A 196 18.03 11.04 -38.09
CA TYR A 196 18.87 10.66 -36.96
C TYR A 196 19.35 11.89 -36.18
N TYR A 197 19.51 13.04 -36.84
CA TYR A 197 19.72 14.31 -36.14
C TYR A 197 18.55 14.65 -35.22
N PHE A 198 17.33 14.65 -35.75
CA PHE A 198 16.11 14.89 -34.99
C PHE A 198 15.91 13.82 -33.91
N LYS A 199 16.10 12.53 -34.22
CA LYS A 199 15.98 11.42 -33.25
C LYS A 199 16.92 11.61 -32.05
N ILE A 200 18.19 11.95 -32.28
CA ILE A 200 19.17 12.20 -31.21
C ILE A 200 18.83 13.47 -30.42
N THR A 201 18.50 14.57 -31.10
CA THR A 201 18.23 15.85 -30.45
C THR A 201 16.92 15.84 -29.67
N GLU A 202 15.87 15.21 -30.19
CA GLU A 202 14.59 15.00 -29.52
C GLU A 202 14.76 14.08 -28.31
N TYR A 203 15.50 12.98 -28.45
CA TYR A 203 15.81 12.09 -27.33
C TYR A 203 16.56 12.84 -26.22
N LYS A 204 17.62 13.59 -26.55
CA LYS A 204 18.39 14.38 -25.56
C LYS A 204 17.51 15.41 -24.86
N LYS A 205 16.61 16.08 -25.60
CA LYS A 205 15.66 17.04 -25.03
C LYS A 205 14.69 16.36 -24.05
N LYS A 206 14.10 15.23 -24.43
CA LYS A 206 13.21 14.41 -23.58
C LYS A 206 13.94 13.91 -22.34
N GLN A 207 15.11 13.32 -22.50
CA GLN A 207 15.97 12.88 -21.40
C GLN A 207 16.26 14.01 -20.40
N GLY A 208 16.56 15.21 -20.91
CA GLY A 208 16.80 16.38 -20.07
C GLY A 208 15.60 16.75 -19.21
N GLN A 209 14.40 16.71 -19.79
CA GLN A 209 13.14 16.98 -19.10
C GLN A 209 12.79 15.88 -18.09
N ASP A 210 13.04 14.62 -18.43
CA ASP A 210 12.79 13.45 -17.58
C ASP A 210 13.65 13.50 -16.31
N ILE A 211 14.96 13.76 -16.44
CA ILE A 211 15.87 13.90 -15.29
C ILE A 211 15.47 15.10 -14.43
N GLU A 212 15.10 16.23 -15.04
CA GLU A 212 14.63 17.40 -14.31
C GLU A 212 13.37 17.12 -13.50
N ASN A 213 12.40 16.43 -14.10
CA ASN A 213 11.16 16.07 -13.42
C ASN A 213 11.43 15.08 -12.28
N TYR A 214 12.27 14.07 -12.50
CA TYR A 214 12.66 13.09 -11.48
C TYR A 214 13.39 13.73 -10.29
N ILE A 215 14.36 14.62 -10.55
CA ILE A 215 15.04 15.36 -9.46
C ILE A 215 14.06 16.26 -8.71
N LYS A 216 13.10 16.90 -9.41
CA LYS A 216 12.06 17.69 -8.74
C LYS A 216 11.17 16.82 -7.85
N GLU A 217 10.82 15.61 -8.28
CA GLU A 217 9.99 14.70 -7.49
C GLU A 217 10.69 14.25 -6.20
N ILE A 218 11.98 13.96 -6.27
CA ILE A 218 12.76 13.46 -5.13
C ILE A 218 13.26 14.59 -4.24
N ILE A 219 14.02 15.54 -4.81
CA ILE A 219 14.71 16.60 -4.07
C ILE A 219 13.87 17.88 -3.99
N GLY A 220 12.86 18.07 -4.83
CA GLY A 220 12.01 19.28 -4.74
C GLY A 220 12.57 20.51 -5.45
N THR A 221 13.57 20.36 -6.32
CA THR A 221 14.19 21.47 -7.05
C THR A 221 14.38 21.18 -8.54
N LYS A 222 14.40 22.26 -9.34
CA LYS A 222 14.72 22.26 -10.77
C LYS A 222 15.98 23.08 -11.07
N ASN A 223 16.85 23.24 -10.07
CA ASN A 223 17.98 24.14 -10.18
C ASN A 223 18.94 23.70 -11.29
N LYS A 224 19.33 24.65 -12.16
CA LYS A 224 20.22 24.39 -13.31
C LYS A 224 21.61 23.94 -12.88
N HIS A 225 22.12 24.43 -11.74
CA HIS A 225 23.41 24.04 -11.17
C HIS A 225 23.43 22.55 -10.79
N LEU A 226 22.44 22.10 -10.03
CA LEU A 226 22.29 20.68 -9.68
C LEU A 226 22.17 19.81 -10.92
N LEU A 227 21.31 20.18 -11.87
CA LEU A 227 21.14 19.44 -13.13
C LEU A 227 22.45 19.32 -13.91
N LYS A 228 23.25 20.38 -13.94
CA LYS A 228 24.57 20.37 -14.57
C LYS A 228 25.51 19.41 -13.85
N ASN A 229 25.60 19.49 -12.52
CA ASN A 229 26.48 18.62 -11.73
C ASN A 229 26.11 17.14 -11.87
N VAL A 230 24.82 16.79 -11.86
CA VAL A 230 24.36 15.42 -12.08
C VAL A 230 24.76 14.91 -13.47
N ARG A 231 24.56 15.73 -14.52
CA ARG A 231 24.92 15.35 -15.90
C ARG A 231 26.41 15.21 -16.13
N GLU A 232 27.22 16.01 -15.43
CA GLU A 232 28.68 15.99 -15.53
C GLU A 232 29.33 14.98 -14.58
N GLY A 233 28.55 14.24 -13.77
CA GLY A 233 29.08 13.31 -12.76
C GLY A 233 29.82 14.02 -11.61
N LYS A 234 29.52 15.30 -11.38
CA LYS A 234 30.11 16.17 -10.35
C LYS A 234 29.19 16.41 -9.16
N PHE A 235 28.02 15.78 -9.14
CA PHE A 235 27.15 15.81 -7.97
C PHE A 235 27.78 14.94 -6.88
N SER A 236 28.17 15.56 -5.77
CA SER A 236 28.83 14.87 -4.65
C SER A 236 27.82 14.04 -3.86
N ASP A 237 28.31 12.97 -3.24
CA ASP A 237 27.57 12.24 -2.23
C ASP A 237 27.54 13.08 -0.94
N TYR A 238 26.58 13.99 -0.89
CA TYR A 238 26.42 14.93 0.21
C TYR A 238 26.21 14.25 1.56
N LYS A 239 25.81 12.97 1.58
CA LYS A 239 25.61 12.21 2.83
C LYS A 239 26.93 11.90 3.53
N GLN A 240 28.05 12.00 2.82
CA GLN A 240 29.41 11.86 3.36
C GLN A 240 30.05 13.21 3.74
N GLU A 241 29.33 14.32 3.56
CA GLU A 241 29.84 15.66 3.85
C GLU A 241 29.54 16.06 5.30
N GLU A 242 30.49 16.74 5.95
CA GLU A 242 30.42 17.12 7.37
C GLU A 242 29.19 17.99 7.69
N TRP A 243 28.81 18.89 6.78
CA TRP A 243 27.63 19.74 6.96
C TRP A 243 26.34 18.91 7.04
N TYR A 244 26.26 17.78 6.32
CA TYR A 244 25.06 16.94 6.30
C TYR A 244 24.95 16.13 7.58
N GLU A 245 26.07 15.66 8.14
CA GLU A 245 26.09 15.06 9.48
C GLU A 245 25.60 16.06 10.53
N GLY A 246 26.10 17.30 10.49
CA GLY A 246 25.64 18.39 11.35
C GLY A 246 24.14 18.67 11.18
N PHE A 247 23.67 18.76 9.93
CA PHE A 247 22.26 18.95 9.58
C PHE A 247 21.37 17.85 10.18
N VAL A 248 21.78 16.58 10.05
CA VAL A 248 21.05 15.44 10.62
C VAL A 248 20.99 15.52 12.14
N LEU A 249 22.11 15.79 12.80
CA LEU A 249 22.16 15.94 14.27
C LEU A 249 21.25 17.07 14.77
N PHE A 250 21.25 18.20 14.07
CA PHE A 250 20.38 19.34 14.37
C PHE A 250 18.90 18.97 14.25
N VAL A 251 18.53 18.34 13.13
CA VAL A 251 17.16 17.89 12.88
C VAL A 251 16.71 16.85 13.89
N ASP A 252 17.54 15.84 14.18
CA ASP A 252 17.21 14.78 15.15
C ASP A 252 16.98 15.34 16.55
N LYS A 253 17.80 16.31 16.98
CA LYS A 253 17.59 17.01 18.25
C LYS A 253 16.24 17.72 18.29
N LEU A 254 15.94 18.52 17.26
CA LEU A 254 14.67 19.26 17.17
C LEU A 254 13.46 18.33 17.16
N ILE A 255 13.50 17.27 16.35
CA ILE A 255 12.41 16.31 16.24
C ILE A 255 12.21 15.59 17.57
N THR A 256 13.28 15.12 18.21
CA THR A 256 13.24 14.49 19.54
C THR A 256 12.62 15.39 20.61
N GLU A 257 12.97 16.68 20.60
CA GLU A 257 12.36 17.65 21.53
C GLU A 257 10.86 17.84 21.29
N ARG A 258 10.42 17.75 20.03
CA ARG A 258 9.01 17.91 19.63
C ARG A 258 8.17 16.66 19.85
N SER A 259 8.78 15.48 19.81
CA SER A 259 8.15 14.17 20.06
C SER A 259 8.42 13.62 21.46
N ARG A 260 9.00 14.44 22.36
CA ARG A 260 9.40 14.03 23.72
C ARG A 260 8.32 13.28 24.47
N ASN A 261 7.07 13.73 24.38
CA ASN A 261 5.94 13.08 25.04
C ASN A 261 5.66 11.66 24.51
N ILE A 262 5.88 11.41 23.22
CA ILE A 262 5.77 10.08 22.62
C ILE A 262 6.91 9.19 23.09
N LYS A 263 8.14 9.73 23.07
CA LYS A 263 9.32 9.03 23.58
C LYS A 263 9.14 8.61 25.05
N GLU A 264 8.78 9.55 25.92
CA GLU A 264 8.57 9.31 27.35
C GLU A 264 7.49 8.25 27.60
N LEU A 265 6.37 8.31 26.87
CA LEU A 265 5.31 7.31 26.95
C LEU A 265 5.83 5.91 26.59
N ILE A 266 6.58 5.77 25.50
CA ILE A 266 7.07 4.46 25.07
C ILE A 266 8.13 3.91 26.04
N CYS A 267 9.03 4.76 26.54
CA CYS A 267 9.97 4.37 27.57
C CYS A 267 9.26 3.89 28.84
N GLU A 268 8.17 4.55 29.26
CA GLU A 268 7.33 4.13 30.38
C GLU A 268 6.69 2.76 30.13
N LEU A 269 6.15 2.53 28.93
CA LEU A 269 5.42 1.30 28.59
C LEU A 269 6.34 0.08 28.39
N LYS A 270 7.60 0.29 27.99
CA LYS A 270 8.54 -0.80 27.69
C LYS A 270 9.62 -1.00 28.75
N SER A 271 9.83 -0.04 29.65
CA SER A 271 10.99 -0.03 30.55
C SER A 271 12.34 -0.10 29.81
N GLU A 272 12.40 0.42 28.58
CA GLU A 272 13.58 0.42 27.71
C GLU A 272 13.84 1.85 27.19
N GLU A 273 15.11 2.22 27.04
CA GLU A 273 15.48 3.53 26.48
C GLU A 273 15.48 3.48 24.95
N ILE A 274 14.50 4.14 24.34
CA ILE A 274 14.40 4.29 22.88
C ILE A 274 14.59 5.75 22.52
N THR A 275 15.57 6.05 21.66
CA THR A 275 15.96 7.43 21.34
C THR A 275 15.53 7.87 19.94
N ASN A 276 15.43 6.95 18.99
CA ASN A 276 15.12 7.25 17.58
C ASN A 276 13.60 7.35 17.32
N LEU A 277 13.18 8.35 16.53
CA LEU A 277 11.78 8.57 16.16
C LEU A 277 11.09 7.38 15.52
N VAL A 278 11.76 6.74 14.58
CA VAL A 278 11.20 5.61 13.84
C VAL A 278 10.91 4.46 14.79
N ASP A 279 11.82 4.21 15.74
CA ASP A 279 11.73 3.08 16.66
C ASP A 279 10.59 3.27 17.66
N TYR A 280 10.49 4.40 18.36
CA TYR A 280 9.38 4.58 19.31
C TYR A 280 8.02 4.79 18.62
N LEU A 281 7.97 5.30 17.39
CA LEU A 281 6.73 5.27 16.60
C LEU A 281 6.35 3.85 16.20
N SER A 282 7.31 3.02 15.82
CA SER A 282 7.09 1.60 15.52
C SER A 282 6.50 0.87 16.73
N GLU A 283 7.09 1.07 17.91
CA GLU A 283 6.58 0.50 19.16
C GLU A 283 5.17 0.99 19.50
N LEU A 284 4.87 2.28 19.28
CA LEU A 284 3.53 2.82 19.48
C LEU A 284 2.51 2.23 18.51
N ILE A 285 2.89 2.05 17.25
CA ILE A 285 2.04 1.51 16.19
C ILE A 285 1.70 0.04 16.49
N LEU A 286 2.66 -0.72 16.99
CA LEU A 286 2.54 -2.16 17.27
C LEU A 286 2.20 -2.47 18.73
N ILE A 287 1.84 -1.46 19.52
CA ILE A 287 1.56 -1.64 20.94
C ILE A 287 0.48 -2.70 21.18
N HIS A 288 0.80 -3.67 22.04
CA HIS A 288 -0.09 -4.78 22.31
C HIS A 288 -1.35 -4.30 23.05
N PRO A 289 -2.55 -4.84 22.75
CA PRO A 289 -3.80 -4.46 23.44
C PRO A 289 -3.72 -4.56 24.96
N LYS A 290 -2.99 -5.54 25.49
CA LYS A 290 -2.84 -5.73 26.94
C LYS A 290 -2.06 -4.59 27.58
N THR A 291 -1.01 -4.12 26.90
CA THR A 291 -0.23 -2.96 27.35
C THR A 291 -1.09 -1.69 27.36
N MET A 292 -1.92 -1.50 26.32
CA MET A 292 -2.88 -0.39 26.28
C MET A 292 -3.90 -0.46 27.42
N GLU A 293 -4.46 -1.63 27.70
CA GLU A 293 -5.41 -1.86 28.81
C GLU A 293 -4.79 -1.53 30.18
N THR A 294 -3.60 -2.08 30.46
CA THR A 294 -2.88 -1.81 31.72
C THR A 294 -2.61 -0.31 31.89
N TYR A 295 -2.17 0.38 30.84
CA TYR A 295 -1.91 1.82 30.89
C TYR A 295 -3.18 2.63 31.21
N ILE A 296 -4.30 2.24 30.61
CA ILE A 296 -5.58 2.94 30.81
C ILE A 296 -6.13 2.72 32.21
N ASN A 297 -5.98 1.51 32.75
CA ASN A 297 -6.44 1.15 34.09
C ASN A 297 -5.54 1.74 35.20
N GLY A 298 -4.27 2.00 34.92
CA GLY A 298 -3.29 2.55 35.87
C GLY A 298 -3.51 4.00 36.33
N GLN A 299 -4.62 4.66 35.93
CA GLN A 299 -4.94 6.07 36.27
C GLN A 299 -3.83 7.09 35.95
N ASN A 300 -2.98 6.81 34.96
CA ASN A 300 -1.94 7.73 34.52
C ASN A 300 -2.52 9.08 34.07
N LYS A 301 -1.81 10.18 34.36
CA LYS A 301 -2.25 11.55 34.08
C LYS A 301 -2.62 11.69 32.59
N LYS A 302 -3.93 11.73 32.34
CA LYS A 302 -4.50 11.93 31.01
C LYS A 302 -4.16 13.34 30.55
N ASN A 303 -3.24 13.48 29.61
CA ASN A 303 -3.04 14.72 28.88
C ASN A 303 -3.27 14.50 27.37
N PRO A 304 -4.53 14.34 26.93
CA PRO A 304 -4.84 14.09 25.52
C PRO A 304 -4.26 15.16 24.59
N GLY A 305 -4.19 16.41 25.07
CA GLY A 305 -3.70 17.57 24.32
C GLY A 305 -2.27 17.41 23.79
N SER A 306 -1.39 16.70 24.50
CA SER A 306 0.00 16.52 24.05
C SER A 306 0.10 15.57 22.83
N PHE A 307 -0.89 14.71 22.62
CA PHE A 307 -0.90 13.70 21.56
C PHE A 307 -1.86 14.01 20.41
N GLU A 308 -2.56 15.15 20.41
CA GLU A 308 -3.53 15.53 19.39
C GLU A 308 -3.00 15.46 17.94
N ARG A 309 -1.68 15.61 17.75
CA ARG A 309 -1.03 15.45 16.44
C ARG A 309 -1.19 14.05 15.87
N LEU A 310 -1.18 13.01 16.72
CA LEU A 310 -1.28 11.60 16.31
C LEU A 310 -2.62 11.29 15.65
N LYS A 311 -3.71 11.91 16.11
CA LYS A 311 -5.06 11.75 15.53
C LYS A 311 -5.15 12.12 14.06
N ARG A 312 -4.22 12.96 13.57
CA ARG A 312 -4.22 13.51 12.22
C ARG A 312 -3.16 12.89 11.32
N LEU A 313 -2.38 11.92 11.81
CA LEU A 313 -1.30 11.30 11.03
C LEU A 313 -1.83 10.31 10.00
N TYR A 314 -2.82 9.52 10.38
CA TYR A 314 -3.31 8.45 9.53
C TYR A 314 -4.47 8.92 8.65
N ASN A 315 -4.49 8.42 7.42
CA ASN A 315 -5.68 8.37 6.58
C ASN A 315 -5.81 6.92 6.11
N LEU A 316 -6.66 6.11 6.72
CA LEU A 316 -6.76 4.68 6.39
C LEU A 316 -7.34 4.43 4.98
N THR A 317 -7.88 5.47 4.32
CA THR A 317 -8.35 5.40 2.93
C THR A 317 -7.24 5.64 1.90
N GLN A 318 -6.05 6.07 2.35
CA GLN A 318 -4.91 6.26 1.46
C GLN A 318 -4.32 4.92 1.03
N ASP A 319 -3.74 4.90 -0.17
CA ASP A 319 -3.01 3.74 -0.66
C ASP A 319 -1.66 3.61 0.05
N ILE A 320 -1.30 2.36 0.34
CA ILE A 320 0.04 1.95 0.73
C ILE A 320 0.62 1.07 -0.38
N GLU A 321 1.90 1.26 -0.67
CA GLU A 321 2.60 0.49 -1.71
C GLU A 321 3.29 -0.71 -1.08
N LEU A 322 2.92 -1.91 -1.55
CA LEU A 322 3.44 -3.22 -1.12
C LEU A 322 3.79 -4.01 -2.37
N GLU A 323 5.04 -4.47 -2.51
CA GLU A 323 5.54 -5.24 -3.65
C GLU A 323 5.18 -4.65 -5.04
N ASN A 324 5.20 -3.32 -5.19
CA ASN A 324 4.78 -2.56 -6.39
C ASN A 324 3.27 -2.63 -6.70
N LYS A 325 2.44 -3.00 -5.72
CA LYS A 325 0.98 -2.90 -5.78
C LYS A 325 0.51 -1.86 -4.78
N LYS A 326 -0.51 -1.10 -5.17
CA LYS A 326 -1.18 -0.15 -4.29
C LYS A 326 -2.44 -0.79 -3.74
N GLU A 327 -2.57 -0.76 -2.42
CA GLU A 327 -3.79 -1.20 -1.74
C GLU A 327 -4.15 -0.19 -0.65
N LYS A 328 -5.45 0.03 -0.42
CA LYS A 328 -5.89 0.91 0.67
C LYS A 328 -5.57 0.28 2.02
N ILE A 329 -5.04 1.07 2.95
CA ILE A 329 -4.64 0.60 4.28
C ILE A 329 -5.79 -0.12 4.99
N ASN A 330 -6.99 0.46 5.00
CA ASN A 330 -8.16 -0.14 5.65
C ASN A 330 -8.57 -1.49 5.05
N THR A 331 -8.44 -1.65 3.73
CA THR A 331 -8.73 -2.89 3.00
C THR A 331 -7.73 -3.96 3.39
N PHE A 332 -6.43 -3.59 3.44
CA PHE A 332 -5.38 -4.48 3.89
C PHE A 332 -5.60 -4.92 5.35
N ILE A 333 -5.96 -3.98 6.24
CA ILE A 333 -6.26 -4.27 7.65
C ILE A 333 -7.36 -5.33 7.75
N VAL A 334 -8.51 -5.14 7.10
CA VAL A 334 -9.66 -6.08 7.16
C VAL A 334 -9.29 -7.47 6.62
N LYS A 335 -8.52 -7.54 5.53
CA LYS A 335 -8.08 -8.81 4.93
C LYS A 335 -7.13 -9.60 5.83
N ASN A 336 -6.38 -8.93 6.71
CA ASN A 336 -5.44 -9.57 7.64
C ASN A 336 -6.10 -10.10 8.92
N PHE A 337 -7.41 -9.91 9.10
CA PHE A 337 -8.18 -10.67 10.09
C PHE A 337 -8.45 -12.07 9.53
N ILE A 338 -7.42 -12.92 9.58
CA ILE A 338 -7.44 -14.27 9.02
C ILE A 338 -8.29 -15.18 9.90
N ASN A 339 -9.42 -15.65 9.37
CA ASN A 339 -10.19 -16.74 9.97
C ASN A 339 -9.60 -18.12 9.58
N PRO A 340 -10.09 -19.25 10.14
CA PRO A 340 -9.60 -20.59 9.80
C PRO A 340 -9.64 -20.97 8.31
N TYR A 341 -10.37 -20.21 7.49
CA TYR A 341 -10.53 -20.41 6.04
C TYR A 341 -9.72 -19.42 5.18
N ASN A 342 -8.76 -18.71 5.77
CA ASN A 342 -7.96 -17.67 5.11
C ASN A 342 -8.80 -16.56 4.47
N LYS A 343 -9.96 -16.24 5.05
CA LYS A 343 -10.77 -15.09 4.66
C LYS A 343 -10.65 -13.99 5.70
N GLY A 344 -10.72 -12.74 5.25
CA GLY A 344 -10.83 -11.56 6.11
C GLY A 344 -12.11 -11.57 6.97
N LEU A 345 -12.27 -10.52 7.78
CA LEU A 345 -13.46 -10.36 8.61
C LEU A 345 -14.68 -9.96 7.77
N LEU A 346 -15.76 -10.74 7.86
CA LEU A 346 -16.98 -10.58 7.06
C LEU A 346 -18.16 -10.03 7.86
N VAL A 347 -18.18 -10.26 9.17
CA VAL A 347 -19.28 -9.86 10.05
C VAL A 347 -18.71 -9.02 11.19
N CYS A 348 -19.46 -7.99 11.59
CA CYS A 348 -19.03 -7.09 12.65
C CYS A 348 -18.81 -7.86 13.97
N PRO A 349 -17.63 -7.74 14.60
CA PRO A 349 -17.31 -8.45 15.83
C PRO A 349 -18.07 -7.89 17.03
N TYR A 350 -18.51 -6.64 17.01
CA TYR A 350 -19.30 -6.08 18.11
C TYR A 350 -20.67 -6.72 18.22
N CYS A 351 -21.42 -6.74 17.11
CA CYS A 351 -22.79 -7.25 17.13
C CYS A 351 -22.95 -8.67 16.62
N ASN A 352 -22.00 -9.27 15.90
CA ASN A 352 -22.16 -10.54 15.15
C ASN A 352 -23.44 -10.59 14.28
N ARG A 353 -23.97 -9.43 13.86
CA ARG A 353 -25.25 -9.29 13.14
C ARG A 353 -25.07 -8.80 11.71
N ASN A 354 -24.33 -7.70 11.54
CA ASN A 354 -24.22 -7.04 10.24
C ASN A 354 -22.96 -7.52 9.50
N TYR A 355 -23.10 -7.79 8.20
CA TYR A 355 -21.96 -7.97 7.31
C TYR A 355 -21.18 -6.67 7.13
N ILE A 356 -19.87 -6.79 7.04
CA ILE A 356 -18.90 -5.70 6.82
C ILE A 356 -17.99 -6.01 5.63
N ASN A 357 -18.36 -6.99 4.80
CA ASN A 357 -17.59 -7.39 3.64
C ASN A 357 -17.51 -6.27 2.60
N ASP A 358 -16.38 -6.23 1.91
CA ASP A 358 -16.13 -5.23 0.88
C ASP A 358 -16.99 -5.49 -0.36
N ARG A 359 -17.37 -4.40 -1.02
CA ARG A 359 -18.06 -4.37 -2.31
C ARG A 359 -17.27 -3.45 -3.22
N GLU A 360 -16.28 -4.02 -3.90
CA GLU A 360 -15.29 -3.25 -4.67
C GLU A 360 -15.94 -2.09 -5.47
N PRO A 361 -15.42 -0.85 -5.35
CA PRO A 361 -14.22 -0.40 -4.61
C PRO A 361 -14.49 0.07 -3.16
N PHE A 362 -15.66 -0.21 -2.60
CA PHE A 362 -16.13 0.31 -1.33
C PHE A 362 -15.90 -0.68 -0.18
N LEU A 363 -15.24 -0.20 0.87
CA LEU A 363 -15.06 -0.96 2.10
C LEU A 363 -16.41 -1.07 2.82
N GLY A 364 -16.79 -2.28 3.23
CA GLY A 364 -18.04 -2.50 3.98
C GLY A 364 -17.92 -2.20 5.48
N ALA A 365 -16.69 -2.27 6.00
CA ALA A 365 -16.35 -2.01 7.39
C ALA A 365 -16.03 -0.53 7.64
N GLU A 366 -16.27 -0.07 8.86
CA GLU A 366 -15.63 1.12 9.42
C GLU A 366 -14.53 0.70 10.39
N MET A 367 -13.46 1.48 10.49
CA MET A 367 -12.37 1.23 11.43
C MET A 367 -12.64 1.99 12.73
N ASP A 368 -13.19 1.31 13.73
CA ASP A 368 -13.37 1.88 15.06
C ASP A 368 -12.03 1.95 15.81
N HIS A 369 -11.86 2.98 16.64
CA HIS A 369 -10.80 3.03 17.65
C HIS A 369 -11.34 2.44 18.94
N PHE A 370 -10.94 1.22 19.30
CA PHE A 370 -11.44 0.57 20.52
C PHE A 370 -11.30 1.51 21.72
N TYR A 371 -10.09 2.02 21.93
CA TYR A 371 -9.83 3.19 22.75
C TYR A 371 -9.97 4.45 21.91
N SER A 372 -11.06 5.20 22.16
CA SER A 372 -11.39 6.40 21.40
C SER A 372 -10.20 7.35 21.31
N LYS A 373 -9.86 7.76 20.08
CA LYS A 373 -8.78 8.72 19.81
C LYS A 373 -8.99 10.10 20.46
N ASP A 374 -10.20 10.42 20.92
CA ASP A 374 -10.48 11.68 21.60
C ASP A 374 -10.08 11.63 23.08
N LYS A 375 -10.26 10.46 23.72
CA LYS A 375 -9.82 10.21 25.10
C LYS A 375 -8.37 9.74 25.18
N TYR A 376 -7.97 8.95 24.19
CA TYR A 376 -6.73 8.19 24.13
C TYR A 376 -5.94 8.45 22.82
N PRO A 377 -5.64 9.73 22.49
CA PRO A 377 -5.01 10.10 21.22
C PRO A 377 -3.64 9.48 20.96
N MET A 378 -2.91 9.07 21.99
CA MET A 378 -1.63 8.38 21.82
C MET A 378 -1.79 7.03 21.09
N PHE A 379 -2.92 6.33 21.24
CA PHE A 379 -3.17 5.06 20.55
C PHE A 379 -3.90 5.23 19.20
N ALA A 380 -4.00 6.46 18.67
CA ALA A 380 -4.77 6.74 17.47
C ALA A 380 -4.19 6.10 16.19
N VAL A 381 -2.87 5.84 16.18
CA VAL A 381 -2.14 5.25 15.05
C VAL A 381 -1.88 3.75 15.22
N SER A 382 -2.22 3.19 16.38
CA SER A 382 -1.89 1.81 16.75
C SER A 382 -2.74 0.80 15.98
N LEU A 383 -2.10 -0.13 15.29
CA LEU A 383 -2.78 -1.11 14.44
C LEU A 383 -3.75 -1.99 15.23
N TYR A 384 -3.37 -2.35 16.46
CA TYR A 384 -4.19 -3.17 17.37
C TYR A 384 -5.21 -2.37 18.19
N ASN A 385 -5.40 -1.08 17.86
CA ASN A 385 -6.52 -0.28 18.36
C ASN A 385 -7.64 -0.15 17.31
N PHE A 386 -7.39 -0.57 16.05
CA PHE A 386 -8.40 -0.56 14.99
C PHE A 386 -9.24 -1.84 15.00
N ILE A 387 -10.55 -1.69 15.16
CA ILE A 387 -11.52 -2.79 15.07
C ILE A 387 -12.42 -2.56 13.85
N PRO A 388 -12.37 -3.42 12.82
CA PRO A 388 -13.36 -3.41 11.75
C PRO A 388 -14.75 -3.65 12.34
N SER A 389 -15.66 -2.71 12.14
CA SER A 389 -17.02 -2.78 12.68
C SER A 389 -18.05 -2.28 11.67
N CYS A 390 -19.33 -2.58 11.91
CA CYS A 390 -20.39 -1.99 11.11
C CYS A 390 -20.63 -0.55 11.54
N SER A 391 -21.09 0.29 10.62
CA SER A 391 -21.35 1.71 10.86
C SER A 391 -22.29 1.95 12.04
N THR A 392 -23.32 1.12 12.22
CA THR A 392 -24.24 1.23 13.36
C THR A 392 -23.52 1.07 14.71
N CYS A 393 -22.69 0.04 14.87
CA CYS A 393 -21.99 -0.18 16.13
C CYS A 393 -20.93 0.90 16.38
N ASN A 394 -20.17 1.28 15.35
CA ASN A 394 -19.17 2.35 15.46
C ASN A 394 -19.82 3.67 15.88
N HIS A 395 -20.94 4.04 15.26
CA HIS A 395 -21.67 5.26 15.57
C HIS A 395 -22.31 5.24 16.97
N ILE A 396 -22.85 4.11 17.41
CA ILE A 396 -23.42 3.96 18.76
C ILE A 396 -22.31 4.07 19.82
N LYS A 397 -21.20 3.37 19.62
CA LYS A 397 -20.04 3.43 20.52
C LYS A 397 -19.47 4.84 20.58
N ASN A 398 -19.17 5.44 19.42
CA ASN A 398 -18.61 6.79 19.32
C ASN A 398 -17.39 6.96 20.25
N ILE A 399 -17.45 7.90 21.20
CA ILE A 399 -16.40 8.16 22.20
C ILE A 399 -16.56 7.34 23.50
N GLN A 400 -17.58 6.50 23.60
CA GLN A 400 -17.84 5.69 24.81
C GLN A 400 -16.82 4.56 24.92
N ASP A 401 -16.47 4.21 26.15
CA ASP A 401 -15.45 3.18 26.41
C ASP A 401 -16.15 1.83 26.52
N LEU A 402 -15.76 0.91 25.63
CA LEU A 402 -16.03 -0.51 25.83
C LEU A 402 -14.98 -1.08 26.79
N LYS A 403 -15.39 -2.04 27.60
CA LYS A 403 -14.56 -2.67 28.62
C LYS A 403 -13.92 -3.96 28.13
N ASN A 404 -14.62 -4.70 27.27
CA ASN A 404 -14.13 -5.96 26.73
C ASN A 404 -13.47 -5.74 25.37
N ASN A 405 -12.13 -5.73 25.35
CA ASN A 405 -11.38 -5.64 24.08
C ASN A 405 -11.48 -6.97 23.30
N PRO A 406 -11.96 -6.97 22.05
CA PRO A 406 -12.03 -8.18 21.24
C PRO A 406 -10.70 -8.96 21.13
N PHE A 407 -9.55 -8.29 21.20
CA PHE A 407 -8.24 -8.93 21.11
C PHE A 407 -7.74 -9.57 22.41
N LEU A 408 -8.37 -9.30 23.55
CA LEU A 408 -7.90 -9.75 24.87
C LEU A 408 -8.67 -10.93 25.43
N LYS A 409 -9.79 -11.31 24.79
CA LYS A 409 -10.57 -12.47 25.20
C LYS A 409 -10.15 -13.71 24.41
N GLU A 410 -9.64 -14.71 25.10
CA GLU A 410 -9.29 -16.00 24.49
C GLU A 410 -10.53 -16.75 23.99
N ASN A 411 -11.71 -16.56 24.60
CA ASN A 411 -13.00 -17.08 24.12
C ASN A 411 -14.17 -16.15 24.51
N ASN A 412 -15.23 -16.08 23.70
CA ASN A 412 -16.49 -15.40 24.05
C ASN A 412 -17.39 -16.21 24.98
N SER A 413 -16.85 -17.20 25.68
CA SER A 413 -17.62 -18.19 26.43
C SER A 413 -18.58 -17.57 27.44
N ASP A 414 -18.34 -16.33 27.86
CA ASP A 414 -19.15 -15.70 28.89
C ASP A 414 -20.46 -15.12 28.33
N ILE A 415 -20.55 -14.82 27.03
CA ILE A 415 -21.78 -14.27 26.44
C ILE A 415 -22.60 -15.40 25.83
N LYS A 416 -23.80 -15.59 26.37
CA LYS A 416 -24.76 -16.58 25.86
C LYS A 416 -26.11 -15.94 25.57
N PHE A 417 -26.76 -16.42 24.52
CA PHE A 417 -28.16 -16.10 24.26
C PHE A 417 -29.06 -17.12 24.95
N ASP A 418 -29.96 -16.62 25.79
CA ASP A 418 -31.05 -17.38 26.37
C ASP A 418 -32.37 -17.02 25.69
N LEU A 419 -33.31 -17.96 25.67
CA LEU A 419 -34.62 -17.81 25.06
C LEU A 419 -35.70 -17.93 26.14
N ILE A 420 -36.61 -16.97 26.17
CA ILE A 420 -37.75 -16.96 27.09
C ILE A 420 -39.02 -17.01 26.26
N LYS A 421 -39.86 -18.01 26.51
CA LYS A 421 -41.19 -18.08 25.90
C LYS A 421 -42.13 -17.17 26.69
N ASP A 422 -42.52 -16.05 26.09
CA ASP A 422 -43.57 -15.18 26.57
C ASP A 422 -44.94 -15.73 26.14
N LYS A 423 -45.96 -15.58 26.98
CA LYS A 423 -47.29 -16.13 26.71
C LYS A 423 -48.02 -15.37 25.61
N ASP A 424 -47.75 -14.07 25.49
CA ASP A 424 -48.50 -13.16 24.63
C ASP A 424 -47.65 -12.63 23.46
N GLU A 425 -46.33 -12.60 23.60
CA GLU A 425 -45.41 -11.97 22.62
C GLU A 425 -44.45 -12.96 21.90
N GLY A 426 -44.65 -14.27 22.06
CA GLY A 426 -43.80 -15.29 21.43
C GLY A 426 -42.45 -15.45 22.14
N TYR A 427 -41.35 -15.56 21.39
CA TYR A 427 -40.01 -15.77 21.97
C TYR A 427 -39.25 -14.46 22.19
N LYS A 428 -38.73 -14.26 23.39
CA LYS A 428 -37.83 -13.14 23.74
C LYS A 428 -36.39 -13.64 23.84
N ILE A 429 -35.47 -12.84 23.30
CA ILE A 429 -34.03 -13.12 23.32
C ILE A 429 -33.41 -12.37 24.50
N LYS A 430 -32.67 -13.06 25.35
CA LYS A 430 -31.95 -12.46 26.48
C LYS A 430 -30.45 -12.73 26.34
N LEU A 431 -29.61 -11.72 26.51
CA LEU A 431 -28.17 -11.91 26.60
C LEU A 431 -27.77 -12.07 28.07
N ILE A 432 -27.07 -13.14 28.39
CA ILE A 432 -26.60 -13.43 29.74
C ILE A 432 -25.07 -13.50 29.78
N CYS A 433 -24.51 -13.15 30.93
CA CYS A 433 -23.12 -13.36 31.26
C CYS A 433 -23.01 -14.62 32.14
N GLU A 434 -22.28 -15.65 31.70
CA GLU A 434 -22.05 -16.87 32.48
C GLU A 434 -20.84 -16.75 33.44
N SER A 435 -20.09 -15.64 33.38
CA SER A 435 -18.97 -15.42 34.29
C SER A 435 -19.41 -15.30 35.75
N ILE A 436 -18.61 -15.88 36.65
CA ILE A 436 -18.77 -15.74 38.09
C ILE A 436 -18.19 -14.43 38.63
N ASP A 437 -17.28 -13.80 37.89
CA ASP A 437 -16.58 -12.58 38.28
C ASP A 437 -17.48 -11.34 38.15
N ASP A 438 -17.51 -10.50 39.19
CA ASP A 438 -18.40 -9.34 39.24
C ASP A 438 -17.93 -8.18 38.37
N GLU A 439 -16.61 -8.01 38.18
CA GLU A 439 -16.06 -7.01 37.25
C GLU A 439 -16.42 -7.37 35.81
N GLU A 440 -16.31 -8.65 35.44
CA GLU A 440 -16.73 -9.14 34.12
C GLU A 440 -18.23 -8.96 33.86
N LYS A 441 -19.08 -9.15 34.86
CA LYS A 441 -20.53 -8.87 34.75
C LYS A 441 -20.82 -7.40 34.53
N GLU A 442 -20.13 -6.50 35.24
CA GLU A 442 -20.31 -5.06 35.06
C GLU A 442 -19.77 -4.59 33.70
N ASN A 443 -18.62 -5.11 33.28
CA ASN A 443 -18.05 -4.88 31.95
C ASN A 443 -18.99 -5.37 30.84
N PHE A 444 -19.59 -6.55 31.01
CA PHE A 444 -20.62 -7.08 30.12
C PHE A 444 -21.83 -6.15 30.04
N LYS A 445 -22.35 -5.71 31.19
CA LYS A 445 -23.49 -4.81 31.26
C LYS A 445 -23.20 -3.48 30.54
N ASN A 446 -22.06 -2.87 30.81
CA ASN A 446 -21.61 -1.65 30.14
C ASN A 446 -21.62 -1.82 28.61
N ASP A 447 -20.95 -2.86 28.11
CA ASP A 447 -20.74 -3.00 26.67
C ASP A 447 -22.03 -3.37 25.93
N ILE A 448 -22.79 -4.32 26.48
CA ILE A 448 -23.93 -4.95 25.82
C ILE A 448 -25.20 -4.12 26.00
N TYR A 449 -25.47 -3.64 27.21
CA TYR A 449 -26.72 -2.95 27.55
C TYR A 449 -26.57 -1.44 27.56
N ASP A 450 -25.46 -0.88 28.05
CA ASP A 450 -25.35 0.57 28.24
C ASP A 450 -24.82 1.29 27.01
N VAL A 451 -23.79 0.73 26.37
CA VAL A 451 -23.15 1.32 25.18
C VAL A 451 -23.77 0.80 23.89
N LEU A 452 -23.58 -0.47 23.54
CA LEU A 452 -23.96 -1.00 22.21
C LEU A 452 -25.46 -1.30 22.05
N LYS A 453 -26.22 -1.38 23.15
CA LYS A 453 -27.67 -1.65 23.16
C LYS A 453 -28.03 -2.94 22.40
N LEU A 454 -27.19 -3.97 22.51
CA LEU A 454 -27.38 -5.22 21.77
C LEU A 454 -28.62 -5.97 22.25
N ASP A 455 -29.00 -5.84 23.52
CA ASP A 455 -30.26 -6.40 24.03
C ASP A 455 -31.47 -5.93 23.21
N LYS A 456 -31.48 -4.69 22.73
CA LYS A 456 -32.51 -4.16 21.83
C LYS A 456 -32.28 -4.60 20.39
N ALA A 457 -31.04 -4.53 19.91
CA ALA A 457 -30.71 -4.86 18.53
C ALA A 457 -31.08 -6.30 18.16
N TYR A 458 -31.03 -7.22 19.13
CA TYR A 458 -31.33 -8.63 18.92
C TYR A 458 -32.82 -8.98 18.96
N GLN A 459 -33.70 -8.15 19.55
CA GLN A 459 -35.12 -8.51 19.68
C GLN A 459 -35.83 -8.71 18.35
N VAL A 460 -35.38 -8.07 17.27
CA VAL A 460 -35.96 -8.24 15.93
C VAL A 460 -35.80 -9.66 15.38
N HIS A 461 -34.90 -10.46 15.97
CA HIS A 461 -34.64 -11.84 15.59
C HIS A 461 -35.51 -12.85 16.35
N SER A 462 -36.48 -12.40 17.15
CA SER A 462 -37.49 -13.28 17.74
C SER A 462 -38.21 -14.14 16.70
N ILE A 463 -38.47 -13.57 15.51
CA ILE A 463 -39.08 -14.25 14.37
C ILE A 463 -38.17 -15.38 13.86
N ASP A 464 -36.86 -15.16 13.78
CA ASP A 464 -35.90 -16.20 13.38
C ASP A 464 -35.89 -17.35 14.39
N ILE A 465 -36.01 -17.05 15.68
CA ILE A 465 -36.10 -18.05 16.75
C ILE A 465 -37.41 -18.84 16.67
N GLU A 466 -38.53 -18.16 16.44
CA GLU A 466 -39.84 -18.81 16.27
C GLU A 466 -39.82 -19.77 15.07
N GLU A 467 -39.23 -19.37 13.95
CA GLU A 467 -39.06 -20.23 12.78
C GLU A 467 -38.18 -21.45 13.09
N MET A 468 -37.10 -21.29 13.87
CA MET A 468 -36.25 -22.41 14.30
C MET A 468 -37.02 -23.40 15.19
N VAL A 469 -37.82 -22.92 16.14
CA VAL A 469 -38.65 -23.77 17.00
C VAL A 469 -39.71 -24.51 16.19
N ASN A 470 -40.44 -23.80 15.33
CA ASN A 470 -41.50 -24.38 14.50
C ASN A 470 -40.95 -25.49 13.61
N ARG A 471 -39.76 -25.30 13.00
CA ARG A 471 -39.11 -26.37 12.24
C ARG A 471 -38.76 -27.58 13.11
N GLU A 472 -38.26 -27.39 14.33
CA GLU A 472 -37.96 -28.52 15.22
C GLU A 472 -39.22 -29.32 15.60
N GLU A 473 -40.36 -28.64 15.76
CA GLU A 473 -41.67 -29.25 16.03
C GLU A 473 -42.22 -29.96 14.78
N GLU A 474 -42.15 -29.34 13.59
CA GLU A 474 -42.60 -29.90 12.31
C GLU A 474 -41.79 -31.14 11.91
N TYR A 475 -40.46 -31.07 12.02
CA TYR A 475 -39.55 -32.20 11.86
C TYR A 475 -39.45 -33.02 13.16
N GLY A 476 -40.60 -33.17 13.84
CA GLY A 476 -40.76 -33.73 15.16
C GLY A 476 -40.41 -35.22 15.28
N ARG A 477 -40.89 -35.85 16.35
CA ARG A 477 -40.51 -37.23 16.72
C ARG A 477 -40.83 -38.25 15.62
N GLU A 478 -41.98 -38.16 14.96
CA GLU A 478 -42.42 -39.15 13.98
C GLU A 478 -41.66 -39.04 12.65
N GLN A 479 -41.39 -37.83 12.18
CA GLN A 479 -40.56 -37.58 10.99
C GLN A 479 -39.13 -38.07 11.24
N ARG A 480 -38.57 -37.79 12.42
CA ARG A 480 -37.25 -38.30 12.82
C ARG A 480 -37.22 -39.83 12.89
N LYS A 481 -38.27 -40.48 13.42
CA LYS A 481 -38.39 -41.95 13.42
C LYS A 481 -38.50 -42.52 12.01
N LEU A 482 -39.30 -41.88 11.14
CA LEU A 482 -39.45 -42.29 9.74
C LEU A 482 -38.11 -42.20 9.01
N LEU A 483 -37.40 -41.07 9.12
CA LEU A 483 -36.07 -40.91 8.53
C LEU A 483 -35.09 -41.96 9.08
N LYS A 484 -35.12 -42.25 10.40
CA LYS A 484 -34.35 -43.34 11.02
C LYS A 484 -34.68 -44.72 10.47
N SER A 485 -35.92 -44.97 10.05
CA SER A 485 -36.29 -46.26 9.46
C SER A 485 -35.84 -46.44 8.01
N ILE A 486 -35.54 -45.35 7.31
CA ILE A 486 -35.17 -45.34 5.88
C ILE A 486 -33.65 -45.42 5.68
N PHE A 487 -32.89 -44.80 6.58
CA PHE A 487 -31.44 -44.62 6.47
C PHE A 487 -30.68 -45.66 7.32
N SER A 488 -29.56 -46.18 6.78
CA SER A 488 -28.75 -47.24 7.42
C SER A 488 -27.62 -46.72 8.31
N GLU A 489 -27.44 -45.40 8.39
CA GLU A 489 -26.44 -44.75 9.24
C GLU A 489 -26.69 -44.94 10.75
N THR A 490 -25.66 -44.70 11.57
CA THR A 490 -25.81 -44.78 13.02
C THR A 490 -26.76 -43.69 13.53
N GLU A 491 -27.48 -43.97 14.64
CA GLU A 491 -28.47 -43.04 15.19
C GLU A 491 -27.88 -41.65 15.49
N GLY A 492 -26.63 -41.61 15.95
CA GLY A 492 -25.91 -40.35 16.22
C GLY A 492 -25.62 -39.53 14.97
N GLU A 493 -25.19 -40.16 13.88
CA GLU A 493 -24.89 -39.50 12.61
C GLU A 493 -26.16 -38.96 11.94
N LEU A 494 -27.24 -39.75 11.96
CA LEU A 494 -28.49 -39.34 11.37
C LEU A 494 -29.16 -38.19 12.15
N ASN A 495 -29.10 -38.22 13.49
CA ASN A 495 -29.59 -37.09 14.29
C ASN A 495 -28.85 -35.79 13.94
N LYS A 496 -27.53 -35.85 13.77
CA LYS A 496 -26.72 -34.70 13.33
C LYS A 496 -27.14 -34.20 11.94
N LYS A 497 -27.35 -35.09 10.97
CA LYS A 497 -27.83 -34.71 9.62
C LYS A 497 -29.19 -34.04 9.67
N ILE A 498 -30.12 -34.55 10.48
CA ILE A 498 -31.45 -33.94 10.63
C ILE A 498 -31.35 -32.58 11.31
N ASP A 499 -30.54 -32.45 12.36
CA ASP A 499 -30.32 -31.16 13.00
C ASP A 499 -29.69 -30.16 12.00
N ALA A 500 -28.78 -30.60 11.15
CA ALA A 500 -28.23 -29.76 10.08
C ALA A 500 -29.27 -29.33 9.04
N LEU A 501 -30.27 -30.17 8.75
CA LEU A 501 -31.39 -29.79 7.87
C LEU A 501 -32.29 -28.72 8.49
N ILE A 502 -32.50 -28.77 9.81
CA ILE A 502 -33.39 -27.86 10.54
C ILE A 502 -32.70 -26.52 10.81
N TYR A 503 -31.45 -26.57 11.27
CA TYR A 503 -30.71 -25.41 11.79
C TYR A 503 -29.58 -24.93 10.85
N GLY A 504 -29.30 -25.69 9.79
CA GLY A 504 -28.13 -25.49 8.93
C GLY A 504 -26.84 -26.03 9.56
N ASP A 505 -25.73 -25.86 8.83
CA ASP A 505 -24.40 -26.32 9.26
C ASP A 505 -23.86 -25.58 10.50
N ILE A 506 -24.57 -24.57 10.99
CA ILE A 506 -24.16 -23.74 12.14
C ILE A 506 -23.89 -24.56 13.40
N ILE A 507 -24.61 -25.68 13.56
CA ILE A 507 -24.50 -26.58 14.71
C ILE A 507 -23.14 -27.28 14.80
N PHE A 508 -22.41 -27.37 13.68
CA PHE A 508 -21.09 -27.98 13.62
C PHE A 508 -19.96 -26.95 13.71
N LYS A 509 -20.27 -25.66 13.71
CA LYS A 509 -19.29 -24.59 13.68
C LYS A 509 -18.70 -24.35 15.06
N SER A 510 -17.38 -24.28 15.12
CA SER A 510 -16.64 -23.80 16.29
C SER A 510 -16.87 -22.30 16.49
N GLU A 511 -16.65 -21.79 17.71
CA GLU A 511 -16.78 -20.36 18.03
C GLU A 511 -15.94 -19.46 17.09
N ASP A 512 -14.73 -19.91 16.74
CA ASP A 512 -13.84 -19.25 15.77
C ASP A 512 -14.44 -19.11 14.37
N GLU A 513 -15.35 -20.00 13.98
CA GLU A 513 -16.03 -19.93 12.69
C GLU A 513 -17.29 -19.06 12.76
N LEU A 514 -17.97 -19.03 13.91
CA LEU A 514 -19.19 -18.24 14.11
C LEU A 514 -18.95 -16.74 13.91
N ILE A 515 -17.72 -16.27 14.15
CA ILE A 515 -17.37 -14.85 14.00
C ILE A 515 -17.70 -14.29 12.62
N ASN A 516 -17.59 -15.10 11.56
CA ASN A 516 -17.86 -14.70 10.18
C ASN A 516 -19.21 -15.18 9.64
N ILE A 517 -20.08 -15.68 10.52
CA ILE A 517 -21.46 -16.05 10.20
C ILE A 517 -22.39 -15.04 10.88
N SER A 518 -23.20 -14.34 10.09
CA SER A 518 -24.19 -13.41 10.62
C SER A 518 -25.19 -14.18 11.51
N LEU A 519 -25.39 -13.68 12.73
CA LEU A 519 -26.18 -14.30 13.79
C LEU A 519 -25.67 -15.68 14.20
N GLY A 520 -24.42 -16.01 13.91
CA GLY A 520 -23.87 -17.34 14.14
C GLY A 520 -23.95 -17.75 15.61
N LYS A 521 -23.55 -16.87 16.52
CA LYS A 521 -23.61 -17.14 17.98
C LYS A 521 -25.05 -17.29 18.47
N LEU A 522 -25.95 -16.38 18.08
CA LEU A 522 -27.38 -16.47 18.43
C LEU A 522 -27.99 -17.79 17.97
N LYS A 523 -27.80 -18.17 16.71
CA LYS A 523 -28.39 -19.38 16.13
C LYS A 523 -27.87 -20.65 16.80
N LYS A 524 -26.58 -20.68 17.15
CA LYS A 524 -25.98 -21.82 17.85
C LYS A 524 -26.53 -21.97 19.28
N ASP A 525 -26.53 -20.88 20.05
CA ASP A 525 -27.05 -20.89 21.43
C ASP A 525 -28.55 -21.19 21.46
N ALA A 526 -29.31 -20.66 20.49
CA ALA A 526 -30.72 -20.97 20.32
C ALA A 526 -30.96 -22.45 20.01
N TYR A 527 -30.17 -23.04 19.10
CA TYR A 527 -30.21 -24.48 18.85
C TYR A 527 -29.98 -25.28 20.14
N GLU A 528 -28.93 -24.98 20.89
CA GLU A 528 -28.62 -25.67 22.15
C GLU A 528 -29.80 -25.57 23.14
N LYS A 529 -30.38 -24.37 23.29
CA LYS A 529 -31.53 -24.14 24.16
C LYS A 529 -32.79 -24.92 23.75
N ILE A 530 -33.09 -24.95 22.45
CA ILE A 530 -34.25 -25.69 21.91
C ILE A 530 -34.08 -27.19 22.14
N LYS A 531 -32.86 -27.72 21.99
CA LYS A 531 -32.56 -29.12 22.27
C LYS A 531 -32.72 -29.45 23.76
N ASP A 532 -32.33 -28.54 24.65
CA ASP A 532 -32.53 -28.70 26.09
C ASP A 532 -34.02 -28.81 26.45
N TRP A 533 -34.88 -27.97 25.88
CA TRP A 533 -36.34 -28.05 26.08
C TRP A 533 -36.89 -29.41 25.66
N LYS A 534 -36.48 -29.91 24.49
CA LYS A 534 -36.92 -31.23 24.00
C LYS A 534 -36.50 -32.37 24.92
N ASN A 535 -35.28 -32.32 25.45
CA ASN A 535 -34.78 -33.33 26.38
C ASN A 535 -35.58 -33.32 27.70
N LEU A 536 -35.92 -32.13 28.20
CA LEU A 536 -36.78 -31.96 29.39
C LEU A 536 -38.19 -32.52 29.17
N ASP A 537 -38.84 -32.20 28.05
CA ASP A 537 -40.17 -32.73 27.71
C ASP A 537 -40.17 -34.26 27.52
N SER A 538 -39.07 -34.83 27.03
CA SER A 538 -38.93 -36.28 26.88
C SER A 538 -38.76 -37.02 28.22
N ASN A 539 -38.25 -36.36 29.25
CA ASN A 539 -38.09 -36.89 30.60
C ASN A 539 -39.35 -36.70 31.45
N LEU A 540 -40.20 -35.73 31.13
CA LEU A 540 -41.53 -35.54 31.76
C LEU A 540 -42.59 -36.53 31.22
N LEU A 541 -42.30 -37.21 30.10
CA LEU A 541 -43.17 -38.20 29.44
C LEU A 541 -42.73 -39.67 29.66
N LYS A 542 -41.66 -39.90 30.42
CA LYS A 542 -41.24 -41.22 30.92
C LYS A 542 -41.63 -41.34 32.38
#